data_AF-A0A7J9WJW4-F1
#
_entry.id   AF-A0A7J9WJW4-F1
#
_cell.length_a   1.000
_cell.length_b   1.000
_cell.length_c   1.000
_cell.angle_alpha   90.00
_cell.angle_beta   90.00
_cell.angle_gamma   90.00
#
_symmetry.space_group_name_H-M   'P 1'
#
loop_
_entity.id
_entity.type
_entity.pdbx_description
1 polymer ?
#
loop_
_entity_poly.entity_id
_entity_poly.type
_entity_poly.pdbx_seq_one_letter_code
_entity_poly.pdbx_strand_id
1 'polypeptide(L)' 'MAQERDFAEKQARDDGKPEHIVPRIVEGRLKAYLKEQVLLNQPFIKDDSRTVGDLLAEFQRTSGEKIEVGRFARFRVGE' A
#
# COMPACT_ATOMS: atom_id res chain seq x y z
N MET A 1 -3.42 -10.61 2.86
CA MET A 1 -3.19 -10.52 1.40
C MET A 1 -4.08 -11.51 0.64
N ALA A 2 -4.17 -12.78 1.03
CA ALA A 2 -5.07 -13.76 0.40
C ALA A 2 -6.54 -13.31 0.40
N GLN A 3 -7.05 -12.84 1.54
CA GLN A 3 -8.45 -12.38 1.66
C GLN A 3 -8.79 -11.20 0.73
N GLU A 4 -7.92 -10.20 0.62
CA GLU A 4 -8.14 -9.03 -0.25
C GLU A 4 -8.07 -9.43 -1.74
N ARG A 5 -7.12 -10.33 -2.07
CA ARG A 5 -7.00 -10.90 -3.42
C ARG A 5 -8.24 -11.68 -3.82
N ASP A 6 -8.74 -12.54 -2.93
CA ASP A 6 -9.91 -13.39 -3.16
C ASP A 6 -11.18 -12.56 -3.27
N PHE A 7 -11.31 -11.48 -2.47
CA PHE A 7 -12.41 -10.53 -2.57
C PHE A 7 -12.40 -9.78 -3.91
N ALA A 8 -11.23 -9.25 -4.31
CA ALA A 8 -11.06 -8.57 -5.59
C ALA A 8 -11.34 -9.50 -6.79
N GLU A 9 -10.92 -10.77 -6.70
CA GLU A 9 -11.13 -11.77 -7.74
C GLU A 9 -12.62 -12.15 -7.86
N LYS A 10 -13.29 -12.43 -6.74
CA LYS A 10 -14.74 -12.70 -6.73
C LYS A 10 -15.53 -11.54 -7.33
N GLN A 11 -15.25 -10.32 -6.89
CA GLN A 11 -15.98 -9.17 -7.39
C GLN A 11 -15.76 -8.94 -8.89
N ALA A 12 -14.54 -9.11 -9.40
CA ALA A 12 -14.28 -8.98 -10.83
C ALA A 12 -15.05 -10.03 -11.65
N ARG A 13 -15.17 -11.27 -11.15
CA ARG A 13 -15.97 -12.33 -11.78
C ARG A 13 -17.47 -12.05 -11.70
N ASP A 14 -17.96 -11.59 -10.55
CA ASP A 14 -19.38 -11.23 -10.33
C ASP A 14 -19.80 -10.05 -11.21
N ASP A 15 -18.90 -9.10 -11.47
CA ASP A 15 -19.09 -7.96 -12.38
C ASP A 15 -19.03 -8.36 -13.88
N GLY A 16 -18.92 -9.66 -14.18
CA GLY A 16 -18.91 -10.19 -15.55
C GLY A 16 -17.67 -9.83 -16.36
N LYS A 17 -16.53 -9.52 -15.71
CA LYS A 17 -15.29 -9.15 -16.39
C LYS A 17 -14.67 -10.40 -17.05
N PRO A 18 -14.13 -10.28 -18.28
CA PRO A 18 -13.42 -11.39 -18.93
C PRO A 18 -12.28 -11.96 -18.06
N GLU A 19 -12.15 -13.29 -18.01
CA GLU A 19 -11.14 -13.98 -17.18
C GLU A 19 -9.70 -13.47 -17.41
N HIS A 20 -9.36 -13.08 -18.65
CA HIS A 20 -8.04 -12.58 -18.99
C HIS A 20 -7.72 -11.20 -18.39
N ILE A 21 -8.73 -10.40 -17.98
CA ILE A 21 -8.53 -9.09 -17.33
C ILE A 21 -8.62 -9.14 -15.81
N VAL A 22 -9.24 -10.18 -15.24
CA VAL A 22 -9.39 -10.35 -13.79
C VAL A 22 -8.06 -10.24 -13.03
N PRO A 23 -6.96 -10.89 -13.45
CA PRO A 23 -5.67 -10.75 -12.76
C PRO A 23 -5.16 -9.31 -12.69
N ARG A 24 -5.35 -8.54 -13.77
CA ARG A 24 -4.92 -7.13 -13.84
C ARG A 24 -5.75 -6.23 -12.94
N ILE A 25 -7.05 -6.52 -12.81
CA ILE A 25 -7.95 -5.81 -11.89
C ILE A 25 -7.53 -6.08 -10.43
N VAL A 26 -7.30 -7.35 -10.10
CA VAL A 26 -6.85 -7.78 -8.77
C VAL A 26 -5.53 -7.12 -8.40
N GLU A 27 -4.56 -7.11 -9.32
CA GLU A 27 -3.27 -6.46 -9.11
C GLU A 27 -3.43 -4.96 -8.85
N GLY A 28 -4.27 -4.27 -9.63
CA GLY A 28 -4.56 -2.84 -9.43
C GLY A 28 -5.17 -2.55 -8.06
N ARG A 29 -6.16 -3.35 -7.64
CA ARG A 29 -6.78 -3.22 -6.30
C ARG A 29 -5.78 -3.48 -5.18
N LEU A 30 -4.96 -4.52 -5.30
CA LEU A 30 -3.92 -4.81 -4.31
C LEU A 30 -2.90 -3.68 -4.21
N LYS A 31 -2.47 -3.10 -5.34
CA LYS A 31 -1.58 -1.93 -5.33
C LYS A 31 -2.19 -0.73 -4.62
N ALA A 32 -3.48 -0.44 -4.89
CA ALA A 32 -4.19 0.63 -4.20
C ALA A 32 -4.29 0.38 -2.69
N TYR A 33 -4.71 -0.82 -2.29
CA TYR A 33 -4.77 -1.22 -0.89
C TYR A 33 -3.43 -1.07 -0.18
N LEU A 34 -2.34 -1.53 -0.81
CA LEU A 34 -1.00 -1.41 -0.24
C LEU A 34 -0.58 0.06 -0.10
N LYS A 35 -0.89 0.90 -1.07
CA LYS A 35 -0.61 2.35 -1.01
C LYS A 35 -1.38 3.05 0.12
N GLU A 36 -2.57 2.57 0.46
CA GLU A 36 -3.41 3.17 1.49
C GLU A 36 -3.15 2.62 2.89
N GLN A 37 -2.82 1.35 3.03
CA GLN A 37 -2.78 0.66 4.33
C GLN A 37 -1.36 0.39 4.85
N VAL A 38 -0.34 0.41 3.99
CA VAL A 38 1.04 0.14 4.40
C VAL A 38 1.80 1.45 4.52
N LEU A 39 2.21 1.81 5.74
CA LEU A 39 2.91 3.06 6.05
C LEU A 39 4.04 3.39 5.05
N LEU A 40 4.90 2.41 4.77
CA LEU A 40 6.04 2.61 3.87
C LEU A 40 5.65 2.88 2.41
N ASN A 41 4.47 2.45 1.98
CA ASN A 41 3.97 2.66 0.62
C ASN A 41 3.07 3.89 0.50
N GLN A 42 2.70 4.51 1.63
CA GLN A 42 1.88 5.72 1.63
C GLN A 42 2.67 6.91 1.09
N PRO A 43 2.03 7.82 0.34
CA PRO A 43 2.63 9.09 -0.03
C PRO A 43 2.99 9.89 1.23
N PHE A 44 4.12 10.58 1.20
CA PHE A 44 4.55 11.37 2.34
C PHE A 44 3.71 12.66 2.44
N ILE A 45 3.16 12.93 3.62
CA ILE A 45 2.21 14.04 3.83
C ILE A 45 2.75 15.43 3.47
N LYS A 46 4.08 15.63 3.51
CA LYS A 46 4.71 16.92 3.15
C LYS A 46 5.14 16.98 1.69
N ASP A 47 5.19 15.85 0.99
CA ASP A 47 5.63 15.73 -0.39
C ASP A 47 5.08 14.42 -0.96
N ASP A 48 3.97 14.53 -1.68
CA ASP A 48 3.24 13.40 -2.24
C ASP A 48 3.92 12.76 -3.47
N SER A 49 5.01 13.35 -3.95
CA SER A 49 5.82 12.81 -5.05
C SER A 49 6.62 11.57 -4.64
N ARG A 50 6.80 11.34 -3.34
CA ARG A 50 7.55 10.21 -2.77
C ARG A 50 6.79 9.52 -1.66
N THR A 51 7.12 8.26 -1.42
CA THR A 51 6.56 7.50 -0.30
C THR A 51 7.34 7.70 0.98
N VAL A 52 6.77 7.30 2.12
CA VAL A 52 7.49 7.25 3.41
C VAL A 52 8.70 6.31 3.34
N GLY A 53 8.59 5.21 2.58
CA GLY A 53 9.70 4.29 2.33
C GLY A 53 10.84 4.94 1.56
N ASP A 54 10.53 5.72 0.52
CA ASP A 54 11.53 6.46 -0.26
C ASP A 54 12.25 7.50 0.61
N LEU A 55 11.49 8.23 1.44
CA LEU A 55 12.03 9.19 2.39
C LEU A 55 12.98 8.52 3.39
N LEU A 56 12.62 7.36 3.92
CA LEU A 56 13.46 6.61 4.84
C LEU A 56 14.75 6.14 4.16
N ALA A 57 14.67 5.63 2.93
CA ALA A 57 15.83 5.19 2.16
C ALA A 57 16.76 6.34 1.77
N GLU A 58 16.22 7.51 1.45
CA GLU A 58 16.99 8.75 1.26
C GLU A 58 17.73 9.14 2.54
N PHE A 59 17.03 9.16 3.68
CA PHE A 59 17.62 9.53 4.96
C PHE A 59 18.72 8.55 5.40
N GLN A 60 18.52 7.25 5.22
CA GLN A 60 19.55 6.24 5.48
C GLN A 60 20.81 6.48 4.65
N ARG A 61 20.67 6.85 3.36
CA ARG A 61 21.82 7.18 2.50
C ARG A 61 22.57 8.42 2.97
N THR A 62 21.86 9.44 3.45
CA THR A 62 22.48 10.67 3.98
C THR A 62 23.12 10.46 5.35
N SER A 63 22.48 9.69 6.23
CA SER A 63 22.93 9.45 7.60
C SER A 63 24.04 8.40 7.70
N GLY A 64 24.14 7.48 6.72
CA GLY A 64 25.07 6.35 6.77
C GLY A 64 24.67 5.25 7.75
N GLU A 65 23.51 5.35 8.37
CA GLU A 65 23.01 4.41 9.38
C GLU A 65 21.76 3.67 8.88
N LYS A 66 21.61 2.42 9.31
CA LYS A 66 20.39 1.65 9.06
C LYS A 66 19.30 2.12 10.03
N ILE A 67 18.24 2.69 9.48
CA ILE A 67 17.09 3.20 10.23
C ILE A 67 15.83 2.47 9.80
N GLU A 68 15.03 2.02 10.76
CA GLU A 68 13.80 1.26 10.48
C GLU A 68 12.65 1.71 11.38
N VAL A 69 11.42 1.60 10.86
CA VAL A 69 10.21 1.83 11.66
C VAL A 69 9.92 0.56 12.46
N GLY A 70 10.25 0.55 13.75
CA GLY A 70 10.03 -0.62 14.60
C GLY A 70 8.54 -0.91 14.87
N ARG A 71 7.79 0.11 15.29
CA ARG A 71 6.33 0.02 15.53
C ARG A 71 5.70 1.41 15.58
N PHE A 72 4.43 1.51 15.25
CA PHE A 72 3.63 2.72 15.42
C PHE A 72 2.24 2.38 15.94
N ALA A 73 1.59 3.35 16.59
CA ALA A 73 0.20 3.25 17.00
C ALA A 73 -0.50 4.56 16.63
N ARG A 74 -1.72 4.45 16.09
CA ARG A 74 -2.59 5.59 15.80
C ARG A 74 -3.84 5.48 16.65
N PHE A 75 -4.03 6.43 17.56
CA PHE A 75 -5.26 6.58 18.32
C PHE A 75 -6.12 7.65 17.67
N ARG A 76 -7.42 7.38 17.53
CA ARG A 76 -8.44 8.34 17.11
C ARG A 76 -9.56 8.30 18.14
N VAL A 77 -9.97 9.46 18.63
CA VAL A 77 -11.09 9.58 19.58
C VAL A 77 -12.38 9.71 18.76
N GLY A 78 -13.31 8.76 18.91
CA GLY A 78 -14.52 8.66 18.07
C GLY A 78 -14.29 8.02 16.69
N GLU A 79 -15.32 8.05 15.82
CA GLU A 79 -15.25 7.65 14.40
C GLU A 79 -14.69 8.73 13.46
#